data_AF-A0A2N1Q8A0-F1
#
_entry.id   AF-A0A2N1Q8A0-F1
#
_cell.length_a   1.000
_cell.length_b   1.000
_cell.length_c   1.000
_cell.angle_alpha   90.00
_cell.angle_beta   90.00
_cell.angle_gamma   90.00
#
_symmetry.space_group_name_H-M   'P 1'
#
loop_
_entity.id
_entity.type
_entity.pdbx_description
1 polymer ?
#
loop_
_entity_poly.entity_id
_entity_poly.type
_entity_poly.pdbx_seq_one_letter_code
_entity_poly.pdbx_strand_id
1 'polypeptide(L)'
;MRMKKSLIFIGILIIAWSVLFITDYSRTQNDKDPIFCIETARYDDGGSIRYTGLFYNVYHVKKIEPGGTVDYGYHLSIWFYPFSKLSNDVIS
;
A
#
# COMPACT_ATOMS: atom_id res chain seq x y z
N MET A 1 36.58 -5.08 -12.34
CA MET A 1 36.26 -4.29 -11.12
C MET A 1 34.92 -3.51 -11.15
N ARG A 2 34.20 -3.42 -12.29
CA ARG A 2 32.94 -2.65 -12.41
C ARG A 2 31.70 -3.32 -11.77
N MET A 3 31.59 -4.65 -11.81
CA MET A 3 30.41 -5.37 -11.30
C MET A 3 30.24 -5.29 -9.77
N LYS A 4 31.34 -5.33 -9.01
CA LYS A 4 31.31 -5.29 -7.53
C LYS A 4 30.76 -3.96 -7.00
N LYS A 5 31.12 -2.83 -7.62
CA LYS A 5 30.62 -1.50 -7.24
C LYS A 5 29.12 -1.33 -7.57
N SER A 6 28.68 -1.89 -8.70
CA SER A 6 27.26 -1.89 -9.07
C SER A 6 26.40 -2.68 -8.09
N LEU A 7 26.86 -3.87 -7.68
CA LEU A 7 26.17 -4.70 -6.69
C LEU A 7 26.04 -4.01 -5.32
N ILE A 8 27.08 -3.30 -4.88
CA ILE A 8 27.03 -2.51 -3.64
C ILE A 8 25.98 -1.41 -3.74
N PHE A 9 25.94 -0.68 -4.86
CA PHE A 9 24.95 0.37 -5.08
C PHE A 9 23.52 -0.17 -5.10
N ILE A 10 23.28 -1.30 -5.77
CA ILE A 10 21.97 -1.99 -5.78
C ILE A 10 21.58 -2.41 -4.36
N GLY A 11 22.52 -2.95 -3.58
CA GLY A 11 22.28 -3.34 -2.19
C GLY A 11 21.83 -2.15 -1.33
N ILE A 12 22.48 -0.98 -1.48
CA ILE A 12 22.09 0.24 -0.76
C ILE A 12 20.68 0.69 -1.17
N LEU A 13 20.34 0.65 -2.45
CA LEU A 13 19.00 1.00 -2.93
C LEU A 13 17.92 0.08 -2.36
N ILE A 14 18.18 -1.23 -2.30
CA ILE A 14 17.24 -2.20 -1.72
C ILE A 14 17.03 -1.93 -0.24
N ILE A 15 18.11 -1.69 0.52
CA ILE A 15 18.01 -1.37 1.96
C ILE A 15 17.20 -0.09 2.17
N ALA A 16 17.51 0.98 1.44
CA ALA A 16 16.76 2.23 1.52
C ALA A 16 15.27 2.02 1.22
N TRP A 17 14.97 1.29 0.15
CA TRP A 17 13.59 0.96 -0.22
C TRP A 17 12.88 0.11 0.85
N SER A 18 13.55 -0.89 1.42
CA SER A 18 12.99 -1.74 2.47
C SER A 18 12.61 -0.95 3.72
N VAL A 19 13.39 0.08 4.10
CA VAL A 19 13.05 0.95 5.23
C VAL A 19 11.74 1.70 4.97
N LEU A 20 11.53 2.22 3.75
CA LEU A 20 10.28 2.88 3.37
C LEU A 20 9.10 1.90 3.45
N PHE A 21 9.26 0.71 2.85
CA PHE A 21 8.24 -0.33 2.85
C PHE A 21 7.87 -0.80 4.26
N ILE A 22 8.85 -1.10 5.10
CA ILE A 22 8.61 -1.59 6.47
C ILE A 22 7.92 -0.50 7.31
N THR A 23 8.30 0.77 7.12
CA THR A 23 7.66 1.88 7.83
C THR A 23 6.19 1.98 7.48
N ASP A 24 5.85 1.97 6.18
CA ASP A 24 4.45 2.05 5.75
C ASP A 24 3.68 0.79 6.15
N TYR A 25 4.27 -0.40 6.03
CA TYR A 25 3.65 -1.65 6.50
C TYR A 25 3.35 -1.62 8.01
N SER A 26 4.29 -1.16 8.83
CA SER A 26 4.07 -1.02 10.27
C SER A 26 2.91 -0.06 10.55
N ARG A 27 2.79 1.03 9.78
CA ARG A 27 1.69 1.98 9.93
C ARG A 27 0.35 1.39 9.52
N THR A 28 0.28 0.63 8.43
CA THR A 28 -0.97 -0.05 8.02
C THR A 28 -1.44 -1.05 9.06
N GLN A 29 -0.53 -1.78 9.71
CA GLN A 29 -0.87 -2.70 10.80
C GLN A 29 -1.42 -1.99 12.05
N ASN A 30 -1.14 -0.69 12.18
CA ASN A 30 -1.65 0.17 13.25
C ASN A 30 -2.81 1.06 12.79
N ASP A 31 -3.44 0.74 11.66
CA ASP A 31 -4.56 1.47 11.08
C ASP A 31 -4.27 2.96 10.84
N LYS A 32 -3.05 3.26 10.38
CA LYS A 32 -2.58 4.63 10.10
C LYS A 32 -2.22 4.79 8.65
N ASP A 33 -2.46 6.00 8.13
CA ASP A 33 -2.03 6.38 6.79
C ASP A 33 -0.54 6.12 6.57
N PRO A 34 -0.15 5.56 5.41
CA PRO A 34 1.25 5.43 5.03
C PRO A 34 1.90 6.82 4.89
N ILE A 35 3.21 6.90 5.16
CA ILE A 35 3.97 8.16 5.07
C ILE A 35 4.64 8.29 3.69
N PHE A 36 5.19 7.19 3.17
CA PHE A 36 6.02 7.23 1.97
C PHE A 36 5.25 6.91 0.68
N CYS A 37 4.04 6.38 0.80
CA CYS A 37 3.12 6.24 -0.32
C CYS A 37 2.43 7.57 -0.65
N ILE A 38 2.05 7.72 -1.92
CA ILE A 38 1.30 8.88 -2.42
C ILE A 38 -0.13 8.44 -2.70
N GLU A 39 -1.12 9.24 -2.30
CA GLU A 39 -2.51 9.01 -2.71
C GLU A 39 -2.63 9.13 -4.24
N THR A 40 -3.05 8.05 -4.90
CA THR A 40 -3.15 7.98 -6.37
C THR A 40 -4.58 7.80 -6.86
N ALA A 41 -5.49 7.29 -6.01
CA ALA A 41 -6.90 7.18 -6.36
C ALA A 41 -7.77 7.22 -5.10
N ARG A 42 -8.98 7.73 -5.28
CA ARG A 42 -10.09 7.62 -4.32
C ARG A 42 -11.28 7.02 -5.04
N TYR A 43 -12.00 6.13 -4.36
CA TYR A 43 -13.13 5.38 -4.92
C TYR A 43 -14.45 5.81 -4.28
N ASP A 44 -15.53 5.73 -5.06
CA ASP A 44 -16.88 6.13 -4.65
C ASP A 44 -17.64 5.03 -3.90
N ASP A 45 -16.94 4.01 -3.40
CA ASP A 45 -17.47 2.85 -2.68
C ASP A 45 -17.72 3.11 -1.19
N GLY A 46 -17.61 4.36 -0.75
CA GLY A 46 -17.54 4.74 0.67
C GLY A 46 -16.31 5.57 1.00
N GLY A 47 -15.51 5.89 -0.02
CA GLY A 47 -14.31 6.71 0.12
C GLY A 47 -13.07 5.87 0.34
N SER A 48 -12.98 4.65 -0.24
CA SER A 48 -11.73 3.90 -0.24
C SER A 48 -10.63 4.71 -0.90
N ILE A 49 -9.40 4.58 -0.41
CA ILE A 49 -8.25 5.34 -0.90
C ILE A 49 -7.15 4.37 -1.30
N ARG A 50 -6.51 4.62 -2.45
CA ARG A 50 -5.30 3.95 -2.89
C ARG A 50 -4.11 4.87 -2.67
N TYR A 51 -3.15 4.36 -1.92
CA TYR A 51 -1.82 4.91 -1.79
C TYR A 51 -0.84 4.03 -2.58
N THR A 52 0.00 4.63 -3.41
CA THR A 52 1.01 3.92 -4.21
C THR A 52 2.40 4.29 -3.71
N GLY A 53 3.13 3.28 -3.26
CA GLY A 53 4.56 3.35 -2.95
C GLY A 53 5.39 2.79 -4.11
N LEU A 54 6.71 2.77 -3.94
CA LEU A 54 7.58 2.16 -4.93
C LEU A 54 7.40 0.63 -4.89
N PHE A 55 6.83 0.02 -5.94
CA PHE A 55 6.57 -1.43 -6.05
C PHE A 55 5.52 -2.04 -5.10
N TYR A 56 4.70 -1.24 -4.40
CA TYR A 56 3.56 -1.74 -3.62
C TYR A 56 2.44 -0.70 -3.58
N ASN A 57 1.22 -1.14 -3.26
CA ASN A 57 0.12 -0.25 -2.93
C ASN A 57 -0.35 -0.53 -1.50
N VAL A 58 -0.92 0.49 -0.88
CA VAL A 58 -1.70 0.40 0.35
C VAL A 58 -3.10 0.90 0.02
N TYR A 59 -4.12 0.14 0.41
CA TYR A 59 -5.51 0.50 0.20
C TYR A 59 -6.20 0.67 1.54
N HIS A 60 -6.80 1.84 1.76
CA HIS A 60 -7.79 2.01 2.83
C HIS A 60 -9.14 1.60 2.28
N VAL A 61 -9.69 0.48 2.74
CA VAL A 61 -10.92 -0.09 2.18
C VAL A 61 -12.12 0.33 3.03
N LYS A 62 -13.10 0.95 2.39
CA LYS A 62 -14.37 1.36 2.98
C LYS A 62 -15.52 0.89 2.09
N LYS A 63 -16.66 0.61 2.71
CA LYS A 63 -17.86 0.17 1.99
C LYS A 63 -19.09 0.87 2.52
N ILE A 64 -19.95 1.34 1.61
CA ILE A 64 -21.29 1.81 1.97
C ILE A 64 -22.21 0.60 2.16
N GLU A 65 -22.79 0.48 3.35
CA GLU A 65 -23.82 -0.50 3.69
C GLU A 65 -25.12 0.21 4.10
N PRO A 66 -26.28 -0.49 4.13
CA PRO A 66 -27.57 0.13 4.47
C PRO A 66 -27.61 0.82 5.85
N GLY A 67 -26.70 0.43 6.75
CA GLY A 67 -26.58 1.00 8.10
C GLY A 67 -25.49 2.07 8.25
N GLY A 68 -24.75 2.43 7.19
CA GLY A 68 -23.64 3.38 7.24
C GLY A 68 -22.40 2.91 6.50
N THR A 69 -21.30 3.67 6.60
CA THR A 69 -20.01 3.30 6.00
C THR A 69 -19.22 2.42 6.96
N VAL A 70 -18.84 1.23 6.51
CA VAL A 70 -17.97 0.30 7.26
C VAL A 70 -16.52 0.51 6.82
N ASP A 71 -15.62 0.62 7.78
CA ASP A 71 -14.19 0.76 7.57
C ASP A 71 -13.50 -0.61 7.79
N TYR A 72 -12.85 -1.12 6.74
CA TYR A 72 -12.12 -2.39 6.77
C TYR A 72 -10.61 -2.19 6.99
N GLY A 73 -10.17 -0.95 7.21
CA GLY A 73 -8.78 -0.59 7.50
C GLY A 73 -7.85 -0.64 6.29
N TYR A 74 -6.55 -0.68 6.56
CA TYR A 74 -5.50 -0.61 5.55
C TYR A 74 -4.99 -2.00 5.15
N HIS A 75 -4.90 -2.22 3.84
CA HIS A 75 -4.46 -3.47 3.22
C HIS A 75 -3.32 -3.25 2.25
N LEU A 76 -2.23 -4.00 2.42
CA LEU A 76 -1.07 -3.93 1.55
C LEU A 76 -1.21 -4.89 0.37
N SER A 77 -0.87 -4.42 -0.83
CA SER A 77 -0.83 -5.25 -2.03
C SER A 77 0.42 -5.00 -2.87
N ILE A 78 0.70 -5.94 -3.76
CA ILE A 78 1.70 -5.75 -4.83
C ILE A 78 1.18 -4.68 -5.82
N TRP A 79 2.09 -3.92 -6.44
CA TRP A 79 1.77 -2.76 -7.29
C TRP A 79 0.73 -3.06 -8.39
N PHE A 80 0.80 -4.25 -8.99
CA PHE A 80 -0.05 -4.68 -10.10
C PHE A 80 -1.34 -5.40 -9.67
N TYR A 81 -1.61 -5.49 -8.36
CA TYR A 81 -2.85 -6.10 -7.88
C TYR A 81 -4.02 -5.11 -8.03
N PRO A 82 -5.09 -5.49 -8.77
CA PRO A 82 -6.21 -4.59 -9.01
C PRO A 82 -7.06 -4.39 -7.76
N PHE A 83 -7.51 -3.15 -7.55
CA PHE A 83 -8.34 -2.78 -6.40
C PHE A 83 -9.65 -3.57 -6.32
N SER A 84 -10.34 -3.78 -7.44
CA SER A 84 -11.62 -4.51 -7.47
C SER A 84 -11.50 -5.93 -6.90
N LYS A 85 -10.35 -6.58 -7.14
CA LYS A 85 -10.10 -7.91 -6.60
C LYS A 85 -9.79 -7.85 -5.10
N LEU A 86 -8.96 -6.90 -4.68
CA LEU A 86 -8.64 -6.70 -3.26
C LEU A 86 -9.87 -6.39 -2.41
N SER A 87 -10.69 -5.45 -2.87
CA SER A 87 -11.92 -5.05 -2.18
C SER A 87 -12.85 -6.26 -1.99
N ASN A 88 -13.01 -7.10 -3.03
CA ASN A 88 -13.78 -8.33 -2.91
C ASN A 88 -13.17 -9.31 -1.90
N ASP A 89 -11.84 -9.53 -1.91
CA ASP A 89 -11.17 -10.44 -0.98
C ASP A 89 -11.25 -9.98 0.49
N VAL A 90 -11.32 -8.68 0.72
CA VAL A 90 -11.42 -8.07 2.07
C VAL A 90 -12.86 -8.08 2.60
N ILE A 91 -13.84 -7.91 1.70
CA ILE A 91 -15.26 -7.77 2.05
C ILE A 91 -15.98 -9.14 2.08
N SER A 92 -15.47 -10.15 1.36
CA SER A 92 -16.02 -11.52 1.34
C SER A 92 -15.84 -12.26 2.65
#